data_AF-A0A556A7T7-F1
#
_entry.id   AF-A0A556A7T7-F1
#
_cell.length_a   1.000
_cell.length_b   1.000
_cell.length_c   1.000
_cell.angle_alpha   90.00
_cell.angle_beta   90.00
_cell.angle_gamma   90.00
#
_symmetry.space_group_name_H-M   'P 1'
#
loop_
_entity.id
_entity.type
_entity.pdbx_description
1 polymer ?
#
loop_
_entity_poly.entity_id
_entity_poly.type
_entity_poly.pdbx_seq_one_letter_code
_entity_poly.pdbx_strand_id
1 'polypeptide(L)'
;MRALRRAPAGQGCHPAQRQALVLGRPCAPGGAALTPLRLDRRGWLLPGPDVRHAPSPNCDARPAGEPIRLLVVHNISLPPGEFGGPYVEQLFTNRLDLNAHPWFARLQGLHVSAHFFVRRDAQVVQFVPADGRAWHAGVSFFADRQRCNDFSIGIELEGTDTLPYTDAQYARLAQLTRVLRSRYPLRAVRGHEHIAPGRKTDPGPAFDWSRYRRDTALPARLLP
;
A
#
# COMPACT_ATOMS: atom_id res chain seq x y z
N MET A 1 11.07 -57.34 -57.69
CA MET A 1 10.26 -58.56 -57.43
C MET A 1 9.30 -58.23 -56.29
N ARG A 2 8.02 -57.86 -56.58
CA ARG A 2 6.78 -58.68 -56.41
C ARG A 2 6.78 -59.50 -55.11
N ALA A 3 5.82 -59.41 -54.19
CA ALA A 3 4.34 -59.38 -54.32
C ALA A 3 3.71 -58.66 -53.09
N LEU A 4 2.70 -57.78 -53.23
CA LEU A 4 1.25 -58.03 -53.37
C LEU A 4 0.64 -58.99 -52.32
N ARG A 5 -0.17 -58.44 -51.40
CA ARG A 5 -1.43 -59.03 -50.92
C ARG A 5 -2.35 -57.94 -50.35
N ARG A 6 -3.64 -58.14 -50.60
CA ARG A 6 -4.77 -57.20 -50.59
C ARG A 6 -5.38 -56.99 -49.20
N ALA A 7 -6.05 -55.85 -49.04
CA ALA A 7 -7.00 -55.53 -47.96
C ALA A 7 -8.33 -56.31 -48.09
N PRO A 8 -9.17 -56.25 -47.05
CA PRO A 8 -10.57 -55.95 -47.28
C PRO A 8 -11.09 -54.77 -46.45
N ALA A 9 -12.10 -54.14 -47.02
CA ALA A 9 -12.84 -52.99 -46.51
C ALA A 9 -13.75 -53.37 -45.33
N GLY A 10 -13.90 -52.43 -44.39
CA GLY A 10 -14.93 -52.44 -43.36
C GLY A 10 -15.40 -51.01 -43.13
N GLN A 11 -16.58 -50.70 -43.68
CA GLN A 11 -17.29 -49.44 -43.50
C GLN A 11 -17.82 -49.34 -42.07
N GLY A 12 -17.65 -48.17 -41.45
CA GLY A 12 -18.21 -47.85 -40.14
C GLY A 12 -18.28 -46.34 -39.99
N CYS A 13 -19.38 -45.76 -40.48
CA CYS A 13 -19.71 -44.35 -40.33
C CYS A 13 -20.20 -44.11 -38.89
N HIS A 14 -19.43 -43.39 -38.09
CA HIS A 14 -19.90 -42.80 -36.83
C HIS A 14 -19.39 -41.35 -36.74
N PRO A 15 -20.26 -40.34 -36.58
CA PRO A 15 -19.83 -38.97 -36.42
C PRO A 15 -19.24 -38.79 -35.02
N ALA A 16 -17.93 -38.53 -34.96
CA ALA A 16 -17.25 -38.10 -33.74
C ALA A 16 -17.80 -36.72 -33.34
N GLN A 17 -18.55 -36.70 -32.24
CA GLN A 17 -18.93 -35.48 -31.53
C GLN A 17 -17.65 -34.77 -31.07
N ARG A 18 -17.27 -33.68 -31.75
CA ARG A 18 -16.27 -32.74 -31.25
C ARG A 18 -16.88 -32.00 -30.06
N GLN A 19 -16.61 -32.48 -28.85
CA GLN A 19 -16.77 -31.69 -27.65
C GLN A 19 -15.78 -30.53 -27.72
N ALA A 20 -16.30 -29.31 -27.91
CA ALA A 20 -15.54 -28.10 -27.68
C ALA A 20 -15.22 -28.04 -26.18
N LEU A 21 -13.98 -28.36 -25.81
CA LEU A 21 -13.45 -28.08 -24.49
C LEU A 21 -13.38 -26.55 -24.36
N VAL A 22 -14.45 -25.94 -23.83
CA VAL A 22 -14.38 -24.60 -23.27
C VAL A 22 -13.41 -24.71 -22.10
N LEU A 23 -12.14 -24.37 -22.34
CA LEU A 23 -11.18 -24.08 -21.30
C LEU A 23 -11.70 -22.83 -20.57
N GLY A 24 -12.59 -23.06 -19.61
CA GLY A 24 -12.93 -22.06 -18.62
C GLY A 24 -11.63 -21.62 -17.98
N ARG A 25 -11.30 -20.33 -18.12
CA ARG A 25 -10.25 -19.72 -17.31
C ARG A 25 -10.57 -20.07 -15.86
N PRO A 26 -9.65 -20.67 -15.08
CA PRO A 26 -9.88 -20.80 -13.66
C PRO A 26 -10.04 -19.38 -13.11
N CYS A 27 -11.25 -19.07 -12.65
CA CYS A 27 -11.52 -17.90 -11.83
C CYS A 27 -10.61 -18.04 -10.61
N ALA A 28 -9.72 -17.08 -10.39
CA ALA A 28 -8.88 -17.07 -9.21
C ALA A 28 -9.77 -17.22 -7.96
N PRO A 29 -9.37 -18.01 -6.95
CA PRO A 29 -10.16 -18.17 -5.74
C PRO A 29 -10.41 -16.79 -5.14
N GLY A 30 -11.68 -16.47 -4.93
CA GLY A 30 -12.15 -15.15 -4.51
C GLY A 30 -11.37 -14.69 -3.28
N GLY A 31 -10.59 -13.61 -3.44
CA GLY A 31 -9.97 -12.93 -2.32
C GLY A 31 -11.10 -12.46 -1.39
N ALA A 32 -11.02 -12.85 -0.12
CA ALA A 32 -11.97 -12.42 0.89
C ALA A 32 -12.11 -10.89 0.82
N ALA A 33 -13.36 -10.39 0.79
CA ALA A 33 -13.62 -8.96 0.70
C ALA A 33 -12.99 -8.25 1.91
N LEU A 34 -12.20 -7.21 1.66
CA LEU A 34 -11.55 -6.43 2.72
C LEU A 34 -12.58 -5.82 3.66
N THR A 35 -12.33 -5.92 4.96
CA THR A 35 -13.23 -5.35 5.97
C THR A 35 -13.35 -3.83 5.82
N PRO A 36 -14.56 -3.24 5.84
CA PRO A 36 -14.79 -1.79 5.84
C PRO A 36 -14.02 -1.05 6.94
N LEU A 37 -13.14 -0.13 6.55
CA LEU A 37 -12.47 0.76 7.50
C LEU A 37 -13.40 1.88 7.98
N ARG A 38 -13.29 2.22 9.28
CA ARG A 38 -13.96 3.36 9.90
C ARG A 38 -13.01 3.95 10.95
N LEU A 39 -13.02 5.27 11.11
CA LEU A 39 -12.31 5.94 12.19
C LEU A 39 -13.23 6.12 13.40
N ASP A 40 -12.67 5.99 14.59
CA ASP A 40 -13.26 6.48 15.82
C ASP A 40 -13.16 8.01 15.91
N ARG A 41 -13.62 8.58 17.02
CA ARG A 41 -13.62 10.04 17.23
C ARG A 41 -12.23 10.64 17.40
N ARG A 42 -11.21 9.82 17.69
CA ARG A 42 -9.82 10.23 17.92
C ARG A 42 -8.92 9.97 16.71
N GLY A 43 -9.47 9.45 15.61
CA GLY A 43 -8.73 9.16 14.39
C GLY A 43 -7.99 7.81 14.41
N TRP A 44 -8.36 6.88 15.30
CA TRP A 44 -7.96 5.47 15.21
C TRP A 44 -8.93 4.70 14.33
N LEU A 45 -8.45 3.74 13.57
CA LEU A 45 -9.30 2.77 12.89
C LEU A 45 -10.01 1.92 13.95
N LEU A 46 -11.26 1.56 13.68
CA LEU A 46 -11.93 0.58 14.52
C LEU A 46 -11.23 -0.79 14.37
N PRO A 47 -11.05 -1.56 15.46
CA PRO A 47 -10.46 -2.88 15.39
C PRO A 47 -11.21 -3.79 14.41
N GLY A 48 -10.47 -4.62 13.70
CA GLY A 48 -10.98 -5.60 12.75
C GLY A 48 -9.92 -6.64 12.41
N PRO A 49 -10.26 -7.71 11.68
CA PRO A 49 -9.32 -8.80 11.38
C PRO A 49 -8.07 -8.32 10.63
N ASP A 50 -8.22 -7.26 9.82
CA ASP A 50 -7.14 -6.70 8.99
C ASP A 50 -6.55 -5.40 9.56
N VAL A 51 -6.92 -5.01 10.80
CA VAL A 51 -6.50 -3.75 11.43
C VAL A 51 -5.85 -4.04 12.77
N ARG A 52 -4.61 -3.58 12.93
CA ARG A 52 -3.88 -3.67 14.19
C ARG A 52 -3.37 -2.31 14.63
N HIS A 53 -3.41 -2.05 15.92
CA HIS A 53 -2.79 -0.88 16.52
C HIS A 53 -1.43 -1.25 17.10
N ALA A 54 -0.43 -0.42 16.81
CA ALA A 54 0.90 -0.48 17.39
C ALA A 54 1.30 0.94 17.79
N PRO A 55 0.74 1.50 18.88
CA PRO A 55 0.93 2.91 19.22
C PRO A 55 2.41 3.28 19.30
N SER A 56 2.81 4.27 18.50
CA SER A 56 4.17 4.77 18.45
C SER A 56 4.38 5.91 19.46
N PRO A 57 5.51 5.95 20.18
CA PRO A 57 5.90 7.12 20.95
C PRO A 57 6.39 8.28 20.08
N ASN A 58 6.70 8.04 18.80
CA ASN A 58 7.24 9.03 17.85
C ASN A 58 6.10 9.86 17.26
N CYS A 59 5.37 10.57 18.11
CA CYS A 59 4.30 11.45 17.70
C CYS A 59 4.09 12.56 18.73
N ASP A 60 3.41 13.61 18.30
CA ASP A 60 3.03 14.72 19.15
C ASP A 60 1.79 15.44 18.62
N ALA A 61 1.43 16.57 19.24
CA ALA A 61 0.33 17.38 18.79
C ALA A 61 0.68 18.15 17.50
N ARG A 62 -0.30 18.27 16.61
CA ARG A 62 -0.23 19.23 15.49
C ARG A 62 -0.25 20.66 16.04
N PRO A 63 0.26 21.66 15.30
CA PRO A 63 0.06 23.06 15.64
C PRO A 63 -1.43 23.37 15.82
N ALA A 64 -1.75 24.24 16.79
CA ALA A 64 -3.13 24.56 17.13
C ALA A 64 -3.89 25.11 15.92
N GLY A 65 -5.08 24.56 15.66
CA GLY A 65 -5.93 24.98 14.55
C GLY A 65 -5.43 24.56 13.16
N GLU A 66 -4.36 23.75 13.05
CA GLU A 66 -3.84 23.28 11.77
C GLU A 66 -4.76 22.20 11.15
N PRO A 67 -5.47 22.49 10.05
CA PRO A 67 -6.27 21.47 9.39
C PRO A 67 -5.39 20.48 8.62
N ILE A 68 -5.74 19.21 8.70
CA ILE A 68 -5.11 18.17 7.88
C ILE A 68 -5.57 18.33 6.43
N ARG A 69 -4.63 18.67 5.54
CA ARG A 69 -4.90 19.02 4.14
C ARG A 69 -4.16 18.13 3.14
N LEU A 70 -3.17 17.37 3.58
CA LEU A 70 -2.31 16.59 2.71
C LEU A 70 -2.32 15.10 3.12
N LEU A 71 -2.38 14.22 2.14
CA LEU A 71 -2.04 12.81 2.32
C LEU A 71 -0.69 12.56 1.62
N VAL A 72 0.25 11.94 2.32
CA VAL A 72 1.56 11.59 1.77
C VAL A 72 1.65 10.08 1.68
N VAL A 73 1.84 9.57 0.47
CA VAL A 73 2.09 8.16 0.18
C VAL A 73 3.59 7.92 0.21
N HIS A 74 3.99 6.89 0.94
CA HIS A 74 5.36 6.46 1.14
C HIS A 74 5.50 4.99 0.79
N ASN A 75 6.74 4.51 0.76
CA ASN A 75 7.03 3.10 0.80
C ASN A 75 8.15 2.79 1.78
N ILE A 76 8.12 1.56 2.29
CA ILE A 76 9.16 1.05 3.16
C ILE A 76 9.20 -0.48 3.08
N SER A 77 10.41 -1.02 3.18
CA SER A 77 10.68 -2.45 3.42
C SER A 77 11.91 -2.54 4.31
N LEU A 78 11.86 -3.43 5.31
CA LEU A 78 12.96 -3.65 6.24
C LEU A 78 13.14 -5.16 6.48
N PRO A 79 14.33 -5.72 6.20
CA PRO A 79 15.41 -5.12 5.40
C PRO A 79 14.95 -4.65 4.01
N PRO A 80 15.70 -3.77 3.33
CA PRO A 80 15.27 -3.23 2.04
C PRO A 80 14.98 -4.34 1.02
N GLY A 81 13.79 -4.29 0.42
CA GLY A 81 13.32 -5.31 -0.53
C GLY A 81 12.73 -6.57 0.12
N GLU A 82 12.76 -6.69 1.44
CA GLU A 82 12.15 -7.79 2.18
C GLU A 82 10.82 -7.35 2.82
N PHE A 83 9.84 -8.25 2.80
CA PHE A 83 8.47 -7.99 3.24
C PHE A 83 8.02 -9.04 4.25
N GLY A 84 6.96 -8.75 5.01
CA GLY A 84 6.36 -9.72 5.93
C GLY A 84 7.01 -9.77 7.32
N GLY A 85 8.19 -9.17 7.49
CA GLY A 85 8.88 -9.07 8.77
C GLY A 85 8.26 -8.09 9.77
N PRO A 86 8.70 -8.10 11.04
CA PRO A 86 8.22 -7.19 12.09
C PRO A 86 8.94 -5.82 12.09
N TYR A 87 9.99 -5.68 11.29
CA TYR A 87 11.00 -4.64 11.47
C TYR A 87 10.49 -3.22 11.20
N VAL A 88 9.54 -3.03 10.28
CA VAL A 88 8.90 -1.72 10.04
C VAL A 88 8.13 -1.24 11.27
N GLU A 89 7.34 -2.11 11.87
CA GLU A 89 6.65 -1.77 13.12
C GLU A 89 7.65 -1.49 14.24
N GLN A 90 8.67 -2.32 14.37
CA GLN A 90 9.68 -2.15 15.40
C GLN A 90 10.44 -0.83 15.24
N LEU A 91 10.79 -0.43 14.00
CA LEU A 91 11.38 0.88 13.72
C LEU A 91 10.46 1.99 14.17
N PHE A 92 9.20 1.97 13.75
CA PHE A 92 8.24 3.02 14.10
C PHE A 92 7.86 3.05 15.57
N THR A 93 8.17 2.01 16.35
CA THR A 93 7.88 1.93 17.78
C THR A 93 9.14 2.00 18.66
N ASN A 94 10.31 2.33 18.09
CA ASN A 94 11.61 2.36 18.78
C ASN A 94 12.00 1.03 19.46
N ARG A 95 11.60 -0.10 18.85
CA ARG A 95 11.86 -1.47 19.33
C ARG A 95 12.74 -2.28 18.39
N LEU A 96 13.28 -1.66 17.33
CA LEU A 96 14.11 -2.36 16.34
C LEU A 96 15.46 -2.74 16.98
N ASP A 97 15.76 -4.04 17.00
CA ASP A 97 17.11 -4.51 17.29
C ASP A 97 18.01 -4.20 16.08
N LEU A 98 18.90 -3.23 16.25
CA LEU A 98 19.82 -2.79 15.20
C LEU A 98 20.87 -3.86 14.85
N ASN A 99 21.05 -4.89 15.68
CA ASN A 99 21.97 -6.01 15.41
C ASN A 99 21.29 -7.16 14.64
N ALA A 100 19.96 -7.14 14.49
CA ALA A 100 19.21 -8.21 13.82
C ALA A 100 19.50 -8.31 12.32
N HIS A 101 20.00 -7.24 11.70
CA HIS A 101 20.41 -7.23 10.30
C HIS A 101 21.51 -6.16 10.05
N PRO A 102 22.59 -6.44 9.30
CA PRO A 102 23.70 -5.49 9.11
C PRO A 102 23.28 -4.12 8.55
N TRP A 103 22.22 -4.09 7.73
CA TRP A 103 21.69 -2.84 7.17
C TRP A 103 21.07 -1.92 8.23
N PHE A 104 20.57 -2.45 9.35
CA PHE A 104 19.86 -1.67 10.37
C PHE A 104 20.75 -0.71 11.15
N ALA A 105 22.08 -0.90 11.17
CA ALA A 105 23.01 0.08 11.74
C ALA A 105 22.82 1.50 11.15
N ARG A 106 22.35 1.61 9.90
CA ARG A 106 22.04 2.89 9.24
C ARG A 106 20.84 3.63 9.83
N LEU A 107 20.02 2.95 10.63
CA LEU A 107 18.82 3.49 11.26
C LEU A 107 19.09 3.98 12.69
N GLN A 108 20.33 3.87 13.17
CA GLN A 108 20.69 4.29 14.53
C GLN A 108 20.33 5.77 14.77
N GLY A 109 19.62 6.02 15.88
CA GLY A 109 19.20 7.37 16.28
C GLY A 109 17.97 7.92 15.53
N LEU A 110 17.45 7.21 14.52
CA LEU A 110 16.21 7.62 13.86
C LEU A 110 15.01 7.43 14.78
N HIS A 111 14.23 8.50 14.92
CA HIS A 111 12.94 8.50 15.57
C HIS A 111 11.90 8.96 14.54
N VAL A 112 11.18 8.00 13.98
CA VAL A 112 10.23 8.21 12.89
C VAL A 112 8.98 7.37 13.11
N SER A 113 7.89 7.78 12.49
CA SER A 113 6.63 7.04 12.47
C SER A 113 5.83 7.44 11.24
N ALA A 114 4.82 6.65 10.90
CA ALA A 114 3.74 7.04 10.01
C ALA A 114 2.41 6.93 10.73
N HIS A 115 1.32 7.40 10.14
CA HIS A 115 0.00 7.12 10.68
C HIS A 115 -0.38 5.67 10.41
N PHE A 116 -0.23 5.23 9.15
CA PHE A 116 -0.65 3.93 8.68
C PHE A 116 0.46 3.22 7.90
N PHE A 117 0.51 1.89 8.02
CA PHE A 117 1.32 1.00 7.20
C PHE A 117 0.43 -0.08 6.60
N VAL A 118 0.41 -0.16 5.27
CA VAL A 118 -0.36 -1.15 4.51
C VAL A 118 0.59 -2.22 3.97
N ARG A 119 0.46 -3.41 4.55
CA ARG A 119 1.25 -4.58 4.17
C ARG A 119 0.88 -5.11 2.79
N ARG A 120 1.72 -5.99 2.23
CA ARG A 120 1.49 -6.61 0.91
C ARG A 120 0.14 -7.33 0.83
N ASP A 121 -0.34 -7.89 1.94
CA ASP A 121 -1.60 -8.64 2.09
C ASP A 121 -2.82 -7.77 2.47
N ALA A 122 -2.68 -6.44 2.41
CA ALA A 122 -3.71 -5.46 2.81
C ALA A 122 -4.02 -5.35 4.30
N GLN A 123 -3.27 -6.00 5.20
CA GLN A 123 -3.32 -5.65 6.62
C GLN A 123 -2.87 -4.20 6.83
N VAL A 124 -3.55 -3.50 7.74
CA VAL A 124 -3.20 -2.15 8.15
C VAL A 124 -2.69 -2.19 9.58
N VAL A 125 -1.47 -1.67 9.77
CA VAL A 125 -0.96 -1.32 11.10
C VAL A 125 -1.10 0.18 11.26
N GLN A 126 -1.77 0.63 12.31
CA GLN A 126 -1.85 2.04 12.66
C GLN A 126 -0.97 2.33 13.87
N PHE A 127 -0.14 3.37 13.77
CA PHE A 127 0.80 3.75 14.82
C PHE A 127 0.42 5.04 15.55
N VAL A 128 -0.21 5.97 14.83
CA VAL A 128 -0.56 7.28 15.34
C VAL A 128 -2.02 7.57 14.94
N PRO A 129 -2.86 8.12 15.84
CA PRO A 129 -4.19 8.58 15.46
C PRO A 129 -4.06 9.60 14.32
N ALA A 130 -4.96 9.56 13.33
CA ALA A 130 -4.91 10.49 12.20
C ALA A 130 -4.92 11.97 12.64
N ASP A 131 -5.56 12.29 13.77
CA ASP A 131 -5.60 13.62 14.39
C ASP A 131 -4.23 14.06 14.95
N GLY A 132 -3.37 13.11 15.36
CA GLY A 132 -2.03 13.37 15.87
C GLY A 132 -1.01 13.65 14.76
N ARG A 133 0.17 14.18 15.13
CA ARG A 133 1.29 14.41 14.21
C ARG A 133 2.26 13.23 14.27
N ALA A 134 2.31 12.44 13.21
CA ALA A 134 3.36 11.44 12.99
C ALA A 134 4.61 12.10 12.39
N TRP A 135 5.76 11.45 12.51
CA TRP A 135 7.06 11.96 12.07
C TRP A 135 7.54 11.24 10.80
N HIS A 136 6.86 11.49 9.67
CA HIS A 136 7.05 10.74 8.41
C HIS A 136 7.73 11.55 7.29
N ALA A 137 7.43 12.85 7.18
CA ALA A 137 7.83 13.67 6.03
C ALA A 137 9.23 14.29 6.16
N GLY A 138 9.78 14.41 7.37
CA GLY A 138 11.04 15.13 7.63
C GLY A 138 11.06 16.54 7.04
N VAL A 139 12.24 17.00 6.59
CA VAL A 139 12.39 18.28 5.86
C VAL A 139 11.64 18.19 4.54
N SER A 140 10.57 18.96 4.41
CA SER A 140 9.59 18.86 3.32
C SER A 140 8.88 20.18 3.07
N PHE A 141 8.38 20.36 1.84
CA PHE A 141 7.70 21.58 1.37
C PHE A 141 6.56 21.24 0.40
N PHE A 142 5.38 21.84 0.60
CA PHE A 142 4.23 21.68 -0.29
C PHE A 142 3.36 22.95 -0.29
N ALA A 143 3.04 23.46 -1.49
CA ALA A 143 2.16 24.62 -1.70
C ALA A 143 2.51 25.80 -0.77
N ASP A 144 3.77 26.24 -0.83
CA ASP A 144 4.34 27.35 -0.05
C ASP A 144 4.49 27.11 1.46
N ARG A 145 4.35 25.86 1.91
CA ARG A 145 4.41 25.49 3.33
C ARG A 145 5.49 24.45 3.59
N GLN A 146 6.37 24.75 4.54
CA GLN A 146 7.34 23.79 5.07
C GLN A 146 6.69 22.89 6.12
N ARG A 147 7.43 21.85 6.55
CA ARG A 147 7.06 20.95 7.67
C ARG A 147 5.74 20.22 7.42
N CYS A 148 5.70 19.41 6.36
CA CYS A 148 4.47 18.76 5.92
C CYS A 148 3.80 17.93 7.02
N ASN A 149 4.56 17.34 7.96
CA ASN A 149 4.04 16.62 9.13
C ASN A 149 2.92 17.40 9.86
N ASP A 150 3.01 18.73 9.94
CA ASP A 150 2.04 19.56 10.65
C ASP A 150 0.62 19.41 10.09
N PHE A 151 0.49 19.26 8.77
CA PHE A 151 -0.78 19.26 8.06
C PHE A 151 -1.01 18.02 7.17
N SER A 152 -0.18 16.98 7.32
CA SER A 152 -0.28 15.74 6.56
C SER A 152 -0.58 14.49 7.38
N ILE A 153 -1.14 13.50 6.68
CA ILE A 153 -1.21 12.10 7.11
C ILE A 153 -0.27 11.27 6.25
N GLY A 154 0.62 10.51 6.88
CA GLY A 154 1.57 9.61 6.23
C GLY A 154 1.02 8.18 6.14
N ILE A 155 0.99 7.62 4.93
CA ILE A 155 0.64 6.22 4.67
C ILE A 155 1.83 5.54 4.01
N GLU A 156 2.38 4.55 4.70
CA GLU A 156 3.45 3.68 4.22
C GLU A 156 2.86 2.47 3.51
N LEU A 157 3.35 2.17 2.31
CA LEU A 157 3.09 0.90 1.64
C LEU A 157 4.30 -0.01 1.78
N GLU A 158 4.09 -1.25 2.20
CA GLU A 158 5.15 -2.26 2.16
C GLU A 158 5.60 -2.50 0.71
N GLY A 159 6.82 -2.14 0.38
CA GLY A 159 7.27 -2.15 -1.01
C GLY A 159 8.60 -1.45 -1.25
N THR A 160 8.87 -1.18 -2.53
CA THR A 160 10.05 -0.48 -3.03
C THR A 160 9.66 0.40 -4.20
N ASP A 161 10.55 1.29 -4.61
CA ASP A 161 10.36 2.20 -5.75
C ASP A 161 10.16 1.48 -7.10
N THR A 162 10.59 0.22 -7.20
CA THR A 162 10.67 -0.52 -8.47
C THR A 162 9.81 -1.77 -8.52
N LEU A 163 9.33 -2.29 -7.39
CA LEU A 163 8.45 -3.45 -7.36
C LEU A 163 6.98 -3.02 -7.32
N PRO A 164 6.13 -3.46 -8.28
CA PRO A 164 4.70 -3.12 -8.27
C PRO A 164 4.00 -3.45 -6.95
N TYR A 165 3.15 -2.55 -6.48
CA TYR A 165 2.27 -2.79 -5.32
C TYR A 165 1.15 -3.77 -5.65
N THR A 166 0.69 -4.52 -4.65
CA THR A 166 -0.35 -5.55 -4.85
C THR A 166 -1.72 -4.95 -5.08
N ASP A 167 -2.62 -5.72 -5.71
CA ASP A 167 -4.02 -5.32 -5.85
C ASP A 167 -4.68 -5.08 -4.49
N ALA A 168 -4.33 -5.89 -3.50
CA ALA A 168 -4.81 -5.77 -2.14
C ALA A 168 -4.38 -4.42 -1.51
N GLN A 169 -3.12 -4.01 -1.72
CA GLN A 169 -2.62 -2.72 -1.24
C GLN A 169 -3.37 -1.55 -1.86
N TYR A 170 -3.59 -1.55 -3.18
CA TYR A 170 -4.38 -0.48 -3.83
C TYR A 170 -5.81 -0.44 -3.31
N ALA A 171 -6.47 -1.59 -3.16
CA ALA A 171 -7.83 -1.66 -2.64
C ALA A 171 -7.91 -1.08 -1.21
N ARG A 172 -6.97 -1.47 -0.34
CA ARG A 172 -6.91 -0.98 1.04
C ARG A 172 -6.55 0.51 1.12
N LEU A 173 -5.55 0.95 0.37
CA LEU A 173 -5.15 2.35 0.30
C LEU A 173 -6.30 3.23 -0.20
N ALA A 174 -7.05 2.75 -1.18
CA ALA A 174 -8.21 3.49 -1.70
C ALA A 174 -9.34 3.59 -0.67
N GLN A 175 -9.58 2.53 0.11
CA GLN A 175 -10.53 2.56 1.22
C GLN A 175 -10.08 3.53 2.32
N LEU A 176 -8.83 3.45 2.74
CA LEU A 176 -8.24 4.34 3.75
C LEU A 176 -8.31 5.81 3.30
N THR A 177 -7.96 6.09 2.05
CA THR A 177 -8.07 7.44 1.44
C THR A 177 -9.49 8.00 1.53
N ARG A 178 -10.51 7.18 1.19
CA ARG A 178 -11.92 7.62 1.26
C ARG A 178 -12.35 7.94 2.69
N VAL A 179 -11.99 7.08 3.65
CA VAL A 179 -12.31 7.28 5.06
C VAL A 179 -11.67 8.57 5.57
N LEU A 180 -10.38 8.78 5.28
CA LEU A 180 -9.66 10.00 5.66
C LEU A 180 -10.27 11.24 5.01
N ARG A 181 -10.59 11.19 3.71
CA ARG A 181 -11.23 12.31 3.00
C ARG A 181 -12.63 12.63 3.53
N SER A 182 -13.36 11.64 4.05
CA SER A 182 -14.67 11.89 4.65
C SER A 182 -14.59 12.65 5.98
N ARG A 183 -13.44 12.56 6.66
CA ARG A 183 -13.20 13.19 7.97
C ARG A 183 -12.42 14.51 7.87
N TYR A 184 -11.44 14.59 6.96
CA TYR A 184 -10.49 15.69 6.87
C TYR A 184 -10.64 16.46 5.56
N PRO A 185 -10.45 17.79 5.55
CA PRO A 185 -10.55 18.63 4.36
C PRO A 185 -9.31 18.51 3.47
N LEU A 186 -9.01 17.29 3.01
CA LEU A 186 -7.86 16.98 2.16
C LEU A 186 -7.94 17.77 0.84
N ARG A 187 -6.83 18.43 0.51
CA ARG A 187 -6.66 19.24 -0.70
C ARG A 187 -5.68 18.63 -1.69
N ALA A 188 -4.82 17.72 -1.24
CA ALA A 188 -3.88 17.02 -2.12
C ALA A 188 -3.51 15.64 -1.58
N VAL A 189 -3.08 14.78 -2.50
CA VAL A 189 -2.33 13.56 -2.25
C VAL A 189 -1.00 13.67 -2.99
N ARG A 190 0.12 13.39 -2.32
CA ARG A 190 1.46 13.45 -2.91
C ARG A 190 2.28 12.24 -2.50
N GLY A 191 3.23 11.85 -3.34
CA GLY A 191 4.32 10.98 -2.91
C GLY A 191 5.33 11.76 -2.07
N HIS A 192 6.14 11.07 -1.27
CA HIS A 192 7.21 11.72 -0.51
C HIS A 192 8.21 12.46 -1.41
N GLU A 193 8.51 11.89 -2.58
CA GLU A 193 9.32 12.48 -3.65
C GLU A 193 8.82 13.87 -4.10
N HIS A 194 7.51 14.09 -4.06
CA HIS A 194 6.91 15.35 -4.51
C HIS A 194 7.03 16.47 -3.47
N ILE A 195 7.17 16.13 -2.19
CA ILE A 195 7.31 17.11 -1.10
C ILE A 195 8.75 17.25 -0.60
N ALA A 196 9.65 16.38 -1.07
CA ALA A 196 11.06 16.35 -0.71
C ALA A 196 11.95 15.96 -1.91
N PRO A 197 11.84 16.69 -3.04
CA PRO A 197 12.58 16.37 -4.26
C PRO A 197 14.09 16.39 -4.00
N GLY A 198 14.82 15.43 -4.59
CA GLY A 198 16.27 15.26 -4.42
C GLY A 198 16.70 14.61 -3.11
N ARG A 199 15.80 14.49 -2.11
CA ARG A 199 16.07 13.79 -0.85
C ARG A 199 15.38 12.42 -0.77
N LYS A 200 14.17 12.32 -1.30
CA LYS A 200 13.32 11.13 -1.21
C LYS A 200 12.82 10.74 -2.60
N THR A 201 12.66 9.44 -2.81
CA THR A 201 12.22 8.83 -4.07
C THR A 201 10.95 8.00 -3.89
N ASP A 202 10.50 7.74 -2.66
CA ASP A 202 9.27 7.00 -2.38
C ASP A 202 8.02 7.84 -2.71
N PRO A 203 6.92 7.22 -3.18
CA PRO A 203 6.70 5.78 -3.38
C PRO A 203 7.29 5.24 -4.70
N GLY A 204 7.93 6.10 -5.50
CA GLY A 204 8.68 5.73 -6.68
C GLY A 204 7.83 5.35 -7.89
N PRO A 205 8.49 5.05 -9.03
CA PRO A 205 7.83 4.77 -10.29
C PRO A 205 6.94 3.52 -10.29
N ALA A 206 7.10 2.61 -9.33
CA ALA A 206 6.19 1.47 -9.15
C ALA A 206 4.79 1.86 -8.64
N PHE A 207 4.62 3.07 -8.11
CA PHE A 207 3.31 3.56 -7.69
C PHE A 207 2.52 4.15 -8.87
N ASP A 208 1.44 3.46 -9.25
CA ASP A 208 0.55 3.84 -10.33
C ASP A 208 -0.50 4.86 -9.85
N TRP A 209 -0.18 6.13 -10.03
CA TRP A 209 -1.07 7.25 -9.74
C TRP A 209 -2.39 7.20 -10.53
N SER A 210 -2.38 6.66 -11.75
CA SER A 210 -3.59 6.55 -12.58
C SER A 210 -4.54 5.51 -12.03
N ARG A 211 -4.01 4.35 -11.61
CA ARG A 211 -4.75 3.35 -10.86
C ARG A 211 -5.27 3.91 -9.54
N TYR A 212 -4.41 4.53 -8.74
CA TYR A 212 -4.81 5.13 -7.46
C TYR A 212 -5.96 6.14 -7.65
N ARG A 213 -5.91 6.99 -8.68
CA ARG A 213 -6.98 7.93 -9.03
C ARG A 213 -8.29 7.21 -9.30
N ARG A 214 -8.26 6.21 -10.18
CA ARG A 214 -9.45 5.42 -10.57
C ARG A 214 -10.05 4.72 -9.36
N ASP A 215 -9.20 4.05 -8.58
CA ASP A 215 -9.63 3.22 -7.46
C ASP A 215 -10.12 4.07 -6.27
N THR A 216 -9.75 5.36 -6.17
CA THR A 216 -10.24 6.31 -5.14
C THR A 216 -11.37 7.22 -5.60
N ALA A 217 -11.59 7.36 -6.91
CA ALA A 217 -12.42 8.39 -7.53
C ALA A 217 -12.03 9.83 -7.08
N LEU A 218 -10.73 10.07 -6.85
CA LEU A 218 -10.22 11.42 -6.60
C LEU A 218 -10.20 12.24 -7.91
N PRO A 219 -10.60 13.52 -7.88
CA PRO A 219 -10.37 14.42 -9.00
C PRO A 219 -8.88 14.55 -9.31
N ALA A 220 -8.53 14.61 -10.61
CA ALA A 220 -7.13 14.70 -11.06
C ALA A 220 -6.35 15.85 -10.40
N ARG A 221 -6.99 17.00 -10.16
CA ARG A 221 -6.37 18.17 -9.51
C ARG A 221 -5.82 17.92 -8.09
N LEU A 222 -6.24 16.85 -7.41
CA LEU A 222 -5.72 16.50 -6.08
C LEU A 222 -4.45 15.67 -6.15
N LEU A 223 -4.09 15.13 -7.31
CA LEU A 223 -2.95 14.24 -7.50
C LEU A 223 -1.77 15.02 -8.12
N PRO A 224 -0.55 14.43 -8.16
CA PRO A 224 0.57 14.97 -8.92
C PRO A 224 0.25 15.11 -10.42
#